data_AF-W1Y4E9-F1
#
_entry.id   AF-W1Y4E9-F1
#
_cell.length_a   1.000
_cell.length_b   1.000
_cell.length_c   1.000
_cell.angle_alpha   90.00
_cell.angle_beta   90.00
_cell.angle_gamma   90.00
#
_symmetry.space_group_name_H-M   'P 1'
#
loop_
_entity.id
_entity.type
_entity.pdbx_description
1 polymer ?
#
loop_
_entity_poly.entity_id
_entity_poly.type
_entity_poly.pdbx_seq_one_letter_code
_entity_poly.pdbx_strand_id
1 'polypeptide(L)'
;TEDIPQVLKKAFWLAASGRPGPVVVDLPKDILNPANKLPYVWPESVSMRSYNPTTTGHKGQIKRALQTLVAAKKPVVYVGGGAIMAGCHQQLKETVGALNLPV
;
A
#
# COMPACT_ATOMS: atom_id res chain seq x y z
N THR A 1 -4.02 16.51 23.10
CA THR A 1 -4.61 15.19 23.43
C THR A 1 -5.83 14.87 22.58
N GLU A 2 -6.63 15.87 22.18
CA GLU A 2 -7.82 15.69 21.31
C GLU A 2 -7.51 15.05 19.94
N ASP A 3 -6.32 15.30 19.37
CA ASP A 3 -5.95 14.80 18.05
C ASP A 3 -5.51 13.33 18.01
N ILE A 4 -5.29 12.68 19.17
CA ILE A 4 -4.74 11.32 19.26
C ILE A 4 -5.56 10.31 18.43
N PRO A 5 -6.90 10.26 18.52
CA PRO A 5 -7.70 9.34 17.70
C PRO A 5 -7.50 9.55 16.19
N GLN A 6 -7.38 10.81 15.75
CA GLN A 6 -7.17 11.13 14.34
C GLN A 6 -5.78 10.75 13.85
N VAL A 7 -4.75 11.01 14.66
CA VAL A 7 -3.36 10.61 14.35
C VAL A 7 -3.24 9.10 14.29
N LEU A 8 -3.80 8.37 15.24
CA LEU A 8 -3.78 6.89 15.25
C LEU A 8 -4.53 6.31 14.05
N LYS A 9 -5.73 6.83 13.73
CA LYS A 9 -6.48 6.38 12.55
C LYS A 9 -5.69 6.60 11.26
N LYS A 10 -5.00 7.74 11.11
CA LYS A 10 -4.08 8.00 9.98
C LYS A 10 -2.90 7.02 9.97
N ALA A 11 -2.31 6.74 11.11
CA ALA A 11 -1.20 5.79 11.23
C ALA A 11 -1.61 4.38 10.81
N PHE A 12 -2.75 3.88 11.29
CA PHE A 12 -3.30 2.58 10.86
C PHE A 12 -3.61 2.57 9.36
N TRP A 13 -4.17 3.66 8.83
CA TRP A 13 -4.44 3.76 7.40
C TRP A 13 -3.14 3.69 6.58
N LEU A 14 -2.09 4.42 6.96
CA LEU A 14 -0.76 4.35 6.33
C LEU A 14 -0.14 2.96 6.40
N ALA A 15 -0.17 2.33 7.58
CA ALA A 15 0.44 1.03 7.81
C ALA A 15 -0.20 -0.09 6.98
N ALA A 16 -1.51 0.03 6.69
CA ALA A 16 -2.29 -1.01 6.05
C ALA A 16 -2.52 -0.79 4.53
N SER A 17 -2.29 0.41 4.00
CA SER A 17 -2.64 0.73 2.61
C SER A 17 -1.42 1.03 1.72
N GLY A 18 -1.60 0.92 0.41
CA GLY A 18 -0.58 1.21 -0.60
C GLY A 18 0.61 0.26 -0.52
N ARG A 19 1.65 0.65 0.23
CA ARG A 19 2.79 -0.21 0.56
C ARG A 19 2.81 -0.45 2.08
N PRO A 20 2.09 -1.49 2.54
CA PRO A 20 1.99 -1.81 3.96
C PRO A 20 3.34 -1.94 4.64
N GLY A 21 3.43 -1.51 5.89
CA GLY A 21 4.68 -1.52 6.64
C GLY A 21 4.56 -0.84 8.00
N PRO A 22 5.63 -0.91 8.82
CA PRO A 22 5.65 -0.28 10.14
C PRO A 22 5.56 1.25 10.00
N VAL A 23 4.86 1.87 10.94
CA VAL A 23 4.73 3.33 11.08
C VAL A 23 5.13 3.73 12.49
N VAL A 24 5.67 4.93 12.64
CA VAL A 24 6.06 5.50 13.93
C VAL A 24 5.09 6.62 14.28
N VAL A 25 4.58 6.61 15.51
CA VAL A 25 3.75 7.67 16.09
C VAL A 25 4.43 8.12 17.39
N ASP A 26 4.95 9.33 17.39
CA ASP A 26 5.57 9.91 18.58
C ASP A 26 4.51 10.58 19.45
N LEU A 27 4.53 10.26 20.75
CA LEU A 27 3.61 10.79 21.74
C LEU A 27 4.39 11.51 22.84
N PRO A 28 4.36 12.86 22.87
CA PRO A 28 4.95 13.64 23.97
C PRO A 28 4.37 13.25 25.34
N LYS A 29 5.16 13.40 26.39
CA LYS A 29 4.76 12.98 27.76
C LYS A 29 3.62 13.83 28.33
N ASP A 30 3.60 15.11 28.02
CA ASP A 30 2.62 16.09 28.51
C ASP A 30 1.19 15.79 28.03
N ILE A 31 1.04 15.23 26.82
CA ILE A 31 -0.28 14.88 26.28
C ILE A 31 -0.86 13.57 26.84
N LEU A 32 -0.06 12.79 27.57
CA LEU A 32 -0.41 11.48 28.15
C LEU A 32 -0.82 11.55 29.62
N ASN A 33 -1.02 12.75 30.18
CA ASN A 33 -1.42 12.91 31.57
C ASN A 33 -2.80 12.25 31.84
N PRO A 34 -2.89 11.23 32.73
CA PRO A 34 -4.15 10.53 33.01
C PRO A 34 -5.26 11.40 33.63
N ALA A 35 -4.90 12.55 34.20
CA ALA A 35 -5.86 13.52 34.74
C ALA A 35 -6.66 14.23 33.62
N ASN A 36 -6.10 14.32 32.41
CA ASN A 36 -6.71 15.00 31.28
C ASN A 36 -7.58 14.03 30.47
N LYS A 37 -8.84 13.87 30.89
CA LYS A 37 -9.82 13.04 30.19
C LYS A 37 -10.58 13.88 29.16
N LEU A 38 -10.64 13.37 27.94
CA LEU A 38 -11.41 13.94 26.85
C LEU A 38 -12.40 12.88 26.32
N PRO A 39 -13.56 13.29 25.79
CA PRO A 39 -14.44 12.38 25.08
C PRO A 39 -13.68 11.66 23.95
N TYR A 40 -13.71 10.33 23.95
CA TYR A 40 -13.08 9.55 22.90
C TYR A 40 -14.03 9.40 21.72
N VAL A 41 -13.63 9.92 20.55
CA VAL A 41 -14.36 9.76 19.29
C VAL A 41 -13.39 9.22 18.25
N TRP A 42 -13.66 8.02 17.75
CA TRP A 42 -12.86 7.42 16.69
C TRP A 42 -13.35 7.88 15.32
N PRO A 43 -12.49 8.45 14.46
CA PRO A 43 -12.94 8.90 13.14
C PRO A 43 -13.34 7.71 12.25
N GLU A 44 -14.49 7.84 11.58
CA GLU A 44 -14.93 6.86 10.59
C GLU A 44 -13.97 6.80 9.40
N SER A 45 -13.57 7.98 8.91
CA SER A 45 -12.68 8.15 7.76
C SER A 45 -11.54 9.12 8.08
N VAL A 46 -10.45 9.00 7.32
CA VAL A 46 -9.31 9.91 7.37
C VAL A 46 -8.84 10.22 5.96
N SER A 47 -8.37 11.44 5.74
CA SER A 47 -7.70 11.85 4.53
C SER A 47 -6.38 12.53 4.87
N MET A 48 -5.41 12.42 3.95
CA MET A 48 -4.11 13.04 4.09
C MET A 48 -3.70 13.61 2.75
N ARG A 49 -3.32 14.90 2.74
CA ARG A 49 -2.89 15.59 1.52
C ARG A 49 -1.72 14.91 0.81
N SER A 50 -0.78 14.35 1.58
CA SER A 50 0.45 13.73 1.08
C SER A 50 0.29 12.26 0.70
N TYR A 51 -0.87 11.64 0.92
CA TYR A 51 -1.06 10.20 0.72
C TYR A 51 -2.28 9.92 -0.13
N ASN A 52 -2.03 9.67 -1.42
CA ASN A 52 -3.04 9.34 -2.41
C ASN A 52 -2.50 8.21 -3.32
N PRO A 53 -2.57 6.94 -2.88
CA PRO A 53 -1.99 5.83 -3.62
C PRO A 53 -2.74 5.62 -4.94
N THR A 54 -2.00 5.53 -6.04
CA THR A 54 -2.57 5.23 -7.36
C THR A 54 -2.98 3.76 -7.43
N THR A 55 -4.27 3.49 -7.52
CA THR A 55 -4.82 2.12 -7.58
C THR A 55 -5.01 1.62 -9.01
N THR A 56 -5.02 2.52 -10.00
CA THR A 56 -5.22 2.18 -11.41
C THR A 56 -3.97 2.42 -12.23
N GLY A 57 -3.48 1.37 -12.91
CA GLY A 57 -2.36 1.50 -13.84
C GLY A 57 -2.75 2.21 -15.15
N HIS A 58 -1.81 2.92 -15.75
CA HIS A 58 -2.03 3.61 -17.01
C HIS A 58 -2.10 2.61 -18.18
N LYS A 59 -3.28 2.46 -18.81
CA LYS A 59 -3.55 1.47 -19.87
C LYS A 59 -2.50 1.48 -20.99
N GLY A 60 -2.07 2.67 -21.44
CA GLY A 60 -1.06 2.79 -22.49
C GLY A 60 0.33 2.29 -22.09
N GLN A 61 0.71 2.46 -20.81
CA GLN A 61 2.01 1.97 -20.31
C GLN A 61 1.98 0.46 -20.13
N ILE A 62 0.87 -0.08 -19.62
CA ILE A 62 0.65 -1.54 -19.52
C ILE A 62 0.74 -2.19 -20.91
N LYS A 63 0.05 -1.62 -21.91
CA LYS A 63 0.10 -2.12 -23.29
C LYS A 63 1.52 -2.11 -23.86
N ARG A 64 2.27 -1.02 -23.64
CA ARG A 64 3.66 -0.92 -24.09
C ARG A 64 4.56 -1.95 -23.41
N ALA A 65 4.43 -2.14 -22.09
CA ALA A 65 5.18 -3.14 -21.35
C ALA A 65 4.90 -4.56 -21.87
N LEU A 66 3.63 -4.89 -22.14
CA LEU A 66 3.24 -6.18 -22.71
C LEU A 66 3.84 -6.38 -24.12
N GLN A 67 3.79 -5.36 -24.97
CA GLN A 67 4.40 -5.43 -26.31
C GLN A 67 5.91 -5.69 -26.23
N THR A 68 6.61 -5.01 -25.31
CA THR A 68 8.04 -5.24 -25.08
C THR A 68 8.33 -6.65 -24.56
N LEU A 69 7.50 -7.15 -23.65
CA LEU A 69 7.63 -8.50 -23.09
C LEU A 69 7.46 -9.58 -24.17
N VAL A 70 6.43 -9.45 -25.02
CA VAL A 70 6.14 -10.42 -26.09
C VAL A 70 7.19 -10.38 -27.21
N ALA A 71 7.75 -9.20 -27.51
CA ALA A 71 8.81 -9.06 -28.52
C ALA A 71 10.20 -9.51 -28.03
N ALA A 72 10.37 -9.79 -26.73
CA ALA A 72 11.65 -10.18 -26.15
C ALA A 72 12.07 -11.59 -26.60
N LYS A 73 13.35 -11.76 -26.95
CA LYS A 73 13.88 -13.06 -27.36
C LYS A 73 14.11 -14.03 -26.20
N LYS A 74 14.45 -13.51 -25.01
CA LYS A 74 14.76 -14.29 -23.80
C LYS A 74 14.20 -13.58 -22.55
N PRO A 75 12.87 -13.48 -22.40
CA PRO A 75 12.25 -12.84 -21.26
C PRO A 75 12.40 -13.70 -19.98
N VAL A 76 12.54 -13.03 -18.83
CA VAL A 76 12.52 -13.64 -17.49
C VAL A 76 11.69 -12.74 -16.57
N VAL A 77 10.89 -13.35 -15.71
CA VAL A 77 9.98 -12.65 -14.80
C VAL A 77 10.53 -12.70 -13.38
N TYR A 78 11.21 -11.64 -12.97
CA TYR A 78 11.68 -11.51 -11.59
C TYR A 78 10.64 -10.85 -10.69
N VAL A 79 10.24 -11.53 -9.61
CA VAL A 79 9.12 -11.12 -8.75
C VAL A 79 9.53 -11.15 -7.28
N GLY A 80 9.29 -10.05 -6.57
CA GLY A 80 9.48 -9.96 -5.12
C GLY A 80 8.17 -10.06 -4.32
N GLY A 81 8.27 -9.89 -2.99
CA GLY A 81 7.13 -9.98 -2.06
C GLY A 81 6.00 -8.97 -2.29
N GLY A 82 6.23 -7.92 -3.09
CA GLY A 82 5.20 -6.97 -3.48
C GLY A 82 4.00 -7.61 -4.18
N ALA A 83 4.20 -8.71 -4.93
CA ALA A 83 3.10 -9.45 -5.55
C ALA A 83 2.19 -10.14 -4.52
N ILE A 84 2.76 -10.60 -3.40
CA ILE A 84 2.00 -11.18 -2.29
C ILE A 84 1.25 -10.08 -1.56
N MET A 85 1.93 -8.98 -1.22
CA MET A 85 1.34 -7.85 -0.50
C MET A 85 0.18 -7.19 -1.26
N ALA A 86 0.28 -7.13 -2.59
CA ALA A 86 -0.77 -6.61 -3.46
C ALA A 86 -1.90 -7.63 -3.73
N GLY A 87 -1.78 -8.86 -3.24
CA GLY A 87 -2.76 -9.92 -3.49
C GLY A 87 -2.85 -10.39 -4.94
N CYS A 88 -1.87 -10.06 -5.80
CA CYS A 88 -1.90 -10.34 -7.24
C CYS A 88 -1.13 -11.61 -7.66
N HIS A 89 -0.70 -12.41 -6.68
CA HIS A 89 0.10 -13.62 -6.90
C HIS A 89 -0.57 -14.63 -7.84
N GLN A 90 -1.89 -14.77 -7.76
CA GLN A 90 -2.63 -15.71 -8.61
C GLN A 90 -2.69 -15.23 -10.07
N GLN A 91 -3.04 -13.96 -10.28
CA GLN A 91 -3.10 -13.34 -11.62
C GLN A 91 -1.70 -13.31 -12.27
N LEU A 92 -0.66 -13.08 -11.48
CA LEU A 92 0.72 -13.14 -11.94
C LEU A 92 1.10 -14.56 -12.39
N LYS A 93 0.79 -15.57 -11.58
CA LYS A 93 1.04 -16.98 -11.91
C LYS A 93 0.32 -17.39 -13.19
N GLU A 94 -0.92 -16.99 -13.36
CA GLU A 94 -1.71 -17.24 -14.59
C GLU A 94 -1.08 -16.57 -15.81
N THR A 95 -0.66 -15.31 -15.68
CA THR A 95 -0.03 -14.56 -16.79
C THR A 95 1.30 -15.18 -17.21
N VAL A 96 2.15 -15.53 -16.25
CA VAL A 96 3.45 -16.18 -16.49
C VAL A 96 3.24 -17.56 -17.13
N GLY A 97 2.29 -18.35 -16.63
CA GLY A 97 1.97 -19.67 -17.17
C GLY A 97 1.43 -19.60 -18.61
N ALA A 98 0.54 -18.66 -18.89
CA ALA A 98 -0.01 -18.46 -20.24
C ALA A 98 1.06 -18.05 -21.28
N LEU A 99 2.07 -17.30 -20.84
CA LEU A 99 3.18 -16.86 -21.69
C LEU A 99 4.39 -17.82 -21.66
N ASN A 100 4.31 -18.90 -20.88
CA ASN A 100 5.38 -19.88 -20.66
C ASN A 100 6.72 -19.22 -20.29
N LEU A 101 6.68 -18.24 -19.39
CA LEU A 101 7.86 -17.45 -19.00
C LEU A 101 8.60 -18.10 -17.83
N PRO A 102 9.94 -18.08 -17.84
CA PRO A 102 10.72 -18.45 -16.66
C PRO A 102 10.59 -17.37 -15.56
N VAL A 103 10.53 -17.82 -14.30
CA VAL A 103 10.45 -16.98 -13.08
C VAL A 103 11.72 -17.11 -12.28
#